data_AF-A0A1V6F6N9-F1
#
_entry.id   AF-A0A1V6F6N9-F1
#
_cell.length_a   1.000
_cell.length_b   1.000
_cell.length_c   1.000
_cell.angle_alpha   90.00
_cell.angle_beta   90.00
_cell.angle_gamma   90.00
#
_symmetry.space_group_name_H-M   'P 1'
#
loop_
_entity.id
_entity.type
_entity.pdbx_description
1 polymer ?
#
loop_
_entity_poly.entity_id
_entity_poly.type
_entity_poly.pdbx_seq_one_letter_code
_entity_poly.pdbx_strand_id
1 'polypeptide(L)'
;MTNRKERTKGFFKTTILSFQHMFAMLGATVLVPMLVGLDVSITLITAGIGTIIFYFMTKKKVPVFLGSSFAYLPAMMAIMSGSGPIGSTLWQQKMGALVVAIFFTGLVYLVFAG
;
A
#
# COMPACT_ATOMS: atom_id res chain seq x y z
N MET A 1 29.03 -24.23 5.21
CA MET A 1 29.29 -24.08 3.77
C MET A 1 27.97 -23.96 3.03
N THR A 2 27.41 -22.75 2.91
CA THR A 2 26.12 -22.53 2.24
C THR A 2 26.30 -22.66 0.73
N ASN A 3 25.65 -23.67 0.17
CA ASN A 3 25.78 -24.13 -1.20
C ASN A 3 25.29 -23.05 -2.19
N ARG A 4 26.21 -22.48 -2.99
CA ARG A 4 25.95 -21.45 -4.00
C ARG A 4 25.16 -21.94 -5.24
N LYS A 5 24.76 -23.22 -5.33
CA LYS A 5 24.25 -23.84 -6.57
C LYS A 5 22.73 -23.76 -6.83
N GLU A 6 21.92 -23.16 -5.97
CA GLU A 6 20.46 -22.98 -6.23
C GLU A 6 20.12 -21.71 -7.03
N ARG A 7 21.10 -20.90 -7.46
CA ARG A 7 20.90 -19.61 -8.17
C ARG A 7 20.63 -19.73 -9.68
N THR A 8 20.18 -20.89 -10.16
CA THR A 8 19.92 -21.14 -11.59
C THR A 8 18.57 -21.83 -11.82
N LYS A 9 17.53 -21.52 -11.04
CA LYS A 9 16.15 -21.74 -11.51
C LYS A 9 15.95 -20.76 -12.66
N GLY A 10 15.77 -21.28 -13.88
CA GLY A 10 15.86 -20.52 -15.13
C GLY A 10 15.22 -19.14 -15.04
N PHE A 11 15.87 -18.13 -15.60
CA PHE A 11 15.43 -16.73 -15.61
C PHE A 11 13.91 -16.60 -15.88
N PHE A 12 13.40 -17.38 -16.85
CA PHE A 12 11.97 -17.50 -17.14
C PHE A 12 11.09 -17.91 -15.95
N LYS A 13 11.49 -18.95 -15.20
CA LYS A 13 10.74 -19.44 -14.05
C LYS A 13 10.70 -18.40 -12.93
N THR A 14 11.82 -17.74 -12.68
CA THR A 14 11.90 -16.69 -11.64
C THR A 14 11.07 -15.47 -12.03
N THR A 15 11.13 -15.02 -13.30
CA THR A 15 10.30 -13.92 -13.80
C THR A 15 8.81 -14.25 -13.72
N ILE A 16 8.39 -15.46 -14.11
CA ILE A 16 6.98 -15.87 -14.01
C ILE A 16 6.49 -15.87 -12.55
N LEU A 17 7.29 -16.39 -11.62
CA LEU A 17 6.95 -16.43 -10.19
C LEU A 17 6.87 -15.02 -9.60
N SER A 18 7.81 -14.13 -9.94
CA SER A 18 7.79 -12.73 -9.51
C SER A 18 6.56 -12.00 -10.04
N PHE A 19 6.15 -12.26 -11.29
CA PHE A 19 4.96 -11.66 -11.89
C PHE A 19 3.67 -12.16 -11.23
N GLN A 20 3.57 -13.46 -10.95
CA GLN A 20 2.46 -14.03 -10.19
C GLN A 20 2.35 -13.41 -8.79
N HIS A 21 3.48 -13.28 -8.08
CA HIS A 21 3.50 -12.70 -6.75
C HIS A 21 3.12 -11.21 -6.75
N MET A 22 3.57 -10.46 -7.77
CA MET A 22 3.20 -9.06 -7.97
C MET A 22 1.69 -8.91 -8.12
N PHE A 23 1.03 -9.72 -8.95
CA PHE A 23 -0.43 -9.67 -9.08
C PHE A 23 -1.17 -10.10 -7.81
N ALA A 24 -0.64 -11.07 -7.08
CA ALA A 24 -1.22 -11.49 -5.81
C ALA A 24 -1.24 -10.34 -4.78
N MET A 25 -0.16 -9.57 -4.68
CA MET A 25 -0.08 -8.39 -3.81
C MET A 25 -0.84 -7.17 -4.36
N LEU A 26 -0.93 -7.04 -5.67
CA LEU A 26 -1.68 -5.98 -6.34
C LEU A 26 -3.19 -6.11 -6.07
N GLY A 27 -3.71 -7.33 -5.90
CA GLY A 27 -5.11 -7.57 -5.54
C GLY A 27 -5.55 -6.80 -4.29
N ALA A 28 -4.76 -6.86 -3.21
CA ALA A 28 -5.05 -6.10 -1.98
C ALA A 28 -4.96 -4.59 -2.19
N THR A 29 -4.00 -4.15 -3.01
CA THR A 29 -3.74 -2.72 -3.28
C THR A 29 -4.84 -2.09 -4.15
N VAL A 30 -5.53 -2.88 -4.98
CA VAL A 30 -6.68 -2.44 -5.78
C VAL A 30 -8.00 -2.60 -5.03
N LEU A 31 -8.15 -3.67 -4.25
CA LEU A 31 -9.39 -4.01 -3.55
C LEU A 31 -9.73 -2.98 -2.46
N VAL A 32 -8.76 -2.53 -1.67
CA VAL A 32 -9.02 -1.55 -0.60
C VAL A 32 -9.54 -0.20 -1.13
N PRO A 33 -8.90 0.45 -2.12
CA PRO A 33 -9.42 1.69 -2.72
C PRO A 33 -10.80 1.51 -3.33
N MET A 34 -11.04 0.38 -4.00
CA MET A 34 -12.33 0.06 -4.62
C MET A 34 -13.44 -0.04 -3.57
N LEU A 35 -13.17 -0.62 -2.40
CA LEU A 35 -14.13 -0.72 -1.31
C LEU A 35 -14.46 0.64 -0.65
N VAL A 36 -13.53 1.59 -0.69
CA VAL A 36 -13.67 2.89 -0.02
C VAL A 36 -14.11 3.99 -1.00
N GLY A 37 -14.19 3.69 -2.30
CA GLY A 37 -14.55 4.65 -3.34
C GLY A 37 -13.42 5.62 -3.69
N LEU A 38 -12.17 5.20 -3.50
CA LEU A 38 -10.97 5.94 -3.89
C LEU A 38 -10.51 5.53 -5.29
N ASP A 39 -9.84 6.44 -6.00
CA ASP A 39 -9.30 6.14 -7.31
C ASP A 39 -8.15 5.11 -7.23
N VAL A 40 -8.33 3.99 -7.93
CA VAL A 40 -7.36 2.88 -7.97
C VAL A 40 -6.07 3.33 -8.64
N SER A 41 -6.14 4.19 -9.67
CA SER A 41 -4.97 4.64 -10.42
C SER A 41 -4.03 5.45 -9.53
N ILE A 42 -4.58 6.43 -8.79
CA ILE A 42 -3.82 7.22 -7.81
C ILE A 42 -3.25 6.33 -6.71
N THR A 43 -4.00 5.34 -6.25
CA THR A 43 -3.51 4.40 -5.23
C THR A 43 -2.33 3.56 -5.75
N LEU A 44 -2.42 3.01 -6.95
CA LEU A 44 -1.34 2.23 -7.57
C LEU A 44 -0.09 3.06 -7.81
N ILE A 45 -0.25 4.29 -8.31
CA ILE A 45 0.87 5.22 -8.50
C ILE A 45 1.52 5.55 -7.15
N THR A 46 0.74 5.83 -6.12
CA THR A 46 1.24 6.12 -4.77
C THR A 46 1.97 4.93 -4.15
N ALA A 47 1.41 3.72 -4.29
CA ALA A 47 2.05 2.48 -3.82
C ALA A 47 3.38 2.20 -4.56
N GLY A 48 3.42 2.44 -5.87
CA GLY A 48 4.63 2.34 -6.69
C GLY A 48 5.70 3.34 -6.26
N ILE A 49 5.34 4.62 -6.12
CA ILE A 49 6.25 5.68 -5.67
C ILE A 49 6.76 5.38 -4.26
N GLY A 50 5.88 5.00 -3.33
CA GLY A 50 6.24 4.63 -1.96
C GLY A 50 7.21 3.46 -1.91
N THR A 51 7.01 2.45 -2.75
CA THR A 51 7.93 1.32 -2.91
C THR A 51 9.30 1.75 -3.41
N ILE A 52 9.36 2.65 -4.39
CA ILE A 52 10.63 3.19 -4.90
C ILE A 52 11.36 3.99 -3.81
N ILE A 53 10.67 4.89 -3.11
CA ILE A 53 11.25 5.69 -2.03
C ILE A 53 11.79 4.77 -0.92
N PHE A 54 11.00 3.79 -0.49
CA PHE A 54 11.40 2.81 0.53
C PHE A 54 12.61 1.98 0.10
N TYR A 55 12.66 1.57 -1.17
CA TYR A 55 13.78 0.83 -1.73
C TYR A 55 15.10 1.63 -1.66
N PHE A 56 15.04 2.94 -1.93
CA PHE A 56 16.20 3.82 -1.77
C PHE A 56 16.56 4.07 -0.30
N MET A 57 15.58 4.30 0.58
CA MET A 57 15.82 4.48 2.03
C MET A 57 16.47 3.25 2.68
N THR A 58 16.08 2.04 2.27
CA THR A 58 16.63 0.77 2.80
C THR A 58 17.95 0.35 2.15
N LYS A 59 18.59 1.22 1.36
CA LYS A 59 19.87 0.95 0.67
C LYS A 59 19.84 -0.32 -0.18
N LYS A 60 18.71 -0.59 -0.85
CA LYS A 60 18.52 -1.77 -1.72
C LYS A 60 18.63 -3.13 -1.01
N LYS A 61 18.54 -3.17 0.32
CA LYS A 61 18.73 -4.40 1.10
C LYS A 61 17.50 -5.31 1.12
N VAL A 62 16.29 -4.73 1.01
CA VAL A 62 15.04 -5.51 1.11
C VAL A 62 14.05 -5.04 0.04
N PRO A 63 13.69 -5.89 -0.94
CA PRO A 63 12.64 -5.58 -1.90
C PRO A 63 11.28 -5.82 -1.24
N VAL A 64 10.72 -4.78 -0.61
CA VAL A 64 9.37 -4.82 -0.03
C VAL A 64 8.44 -3.97 -0.86
N PHE A 65 7.29 -4.53 -1.26
CA PHE A 65 6.22 -3.80 -1.93
C PHE A 65 5.29 -3.20 -0.88
N LEU A 66 5.08 -1.88 -0.90
CA LEU A 66 4.16 -1.21 0.02
C LEU A 66 2.74 -1.26 -0.54
N GLY A 67 1.92 -2.17 -0.03
CA GLY A 67 0.50 -2.31 -0.37
C GLY A 67 -0.44 -1.58 0.60
N SER A 68 -1.71 -1.49 0.23
CA SER A 68 -2.77 -1.02 1.15
C SER A 68 -2.88 -1.94 2.36
N SER A 69 -2.87 -1.37 3.57
CA SER A 69 -2.96 -2.15 4.81
C SER A 69 -4.42 -2.33 5.21
N PHE A 70 -4.91 -3.58 5.18
CA PHE A 70 -6.28 -3.94 5.59
C PHE A 70 -6.63 -3.52 7.03
N ALA A 71 -5.62 -3.33 7.90
CA ALA A 71 -5.82 -2.83 9.25
C ALA A 71 -6.48 -1.44 9.31
N TYR A 72 -6.30 -0.61 8.27
CA TYR A 72 -6.93 0.71 8.20
C TYR A 72 -8.32 0.69 7.59
N LEU A 73 -8.75 -0.40 6.95
CA LEU A 73 -10.05 -0.50 6.28
C LEU A 73 -11.24 -0.19 7.22
N PRO A 74 -11.37 -0.77 8.43
CA PRO A 74 -12.51 -0.48 9.31
C PRO A 74 -12.53 0.98 9.77
N ALA A 75 -11.35 1.57 10.07
CA ALA A 75 -11.24 2.98 10.46
C ALA A 75 -11.61 3.91 9.29
N MET A 76 -11.15 3.60 8.09
CA MET A 76 -11.48 4.35 6.87
C MET A 76 -12.99 4.29 6.59
N MET A 77 -13.61 3.11 6.67
CA MET A 77 -15.06 2.96 6.50
C MET A 77 -15.85 3.71 7.56
N ALA A 78 -15.40 3.72 8.81
CA ALA A 78 -16.05 4.46 9.89
C ALA A 78 -16.05 5.98 9.62
N ILE A 79 -14.92 6.55 9.18
CA ILE A 79 -14.79 7.98 8.87
C ILE A 79 -15.59 8.34 7.62
N MET A 80 -15.57 7.49 6.59
CA MET A 80 -16.28 7.68 5.33
C MET A 80 -17.79 7.35 5.41
N SER A 81 -18.25 6.78 6.53
CA SER A 81 -19.67 6.50 6.71
C SER A 81 -20.49 7.80 6.67
N GLY A 82 -21.53 7.81 5.83
CA GLY A 82 -22.39 8.98 5.64
C GLY A 82 -21.74 10.17 4.93
N SER A 83 -20.59 10.00 4.25
CA SER A 83 -19.89 11.09 3.56
C SER A 83 -20.63 11.65 2.33
N GLY A 84 -21.74 11.05 1.92
CA GLY A 84 -22.45 11.39 0.69
C GLY A 84 -21.68 10.96 -0.57
N PRO A 85 -22.18 11.31 -1.77
CA PRO A 85 -21.55 10.96 -3.04
C PRO A 85 -20.12 11.49 -3.16
N ILE A 86 -19.29 10.76 -3.90
CA ILE A 86 -17.91 11.17 -4.23
C ILE A 86 -17.96 12.54 -4.92
N GLY A 87 -17.22 13.51 -4.37
CA GLY A 87 -17.18 14.89 -4.88
C GLY A 87 -18.13 15.89 -4.19
N SER A 88 -18.96 15.45 -3.24
CA SER A 88 -19.72 16.39 -2.39
C SER A 88 -18.81 17.12 -1.38
N THR A 89 -19.26 18.28 -0.88
CA THR A 89 -18.53 19.05 0.15
C THR A 89 -18.31 18.24 1.42
N LEU A 90 -19.29 17.42 1.80
CA LEU A 90 -19.20 16.51 2.94
C LEU A 90 -18.16 15.41 2.71
N TRP A 91 -18.09 14.86 1.49
CA TRP A 91 -17.08 13.87 1.12
C TRP A 91 -15.68 14.45 1.21
N GLN A 92 -15.47 15.67 0.71
CA GLN A 92 -14.17 16.35 0.79
C GLN A 92 -13.76 16.61 2.25
N GLN A 93 -14.69 17.02 3.11
CA GLN A 93 -14.40 17.22 4.54
C GLN A 93 -14.02 15.92 5.25
N LYS A 94 -14.76 14.83 5.02
CA LYS A 94 -14.48 13.51 5.60
C LYS A 94 -13.16 12.94 5.09
N MET A 95 -12.88 13.10 3.80
CA MET A 95 -11.62 12.65 3.20
C MET A 95 -10.43 13.48 3.70
N GLY A 96 -10.61 14.79 3.92
CA GLY A 96 -9.62 15.63 4.59
C GLY A 96 -9.33 15.16 6.02
N ALA A 97 -10.37 14.87 6.80
CA ALA A 97 -10.23 14.32 8.15
C ALA A 97 -9.52 12.96 8.15
N LEU A 98 -9.78 12.11 7.15
CA LEU A 98 -9.10 10.83 6.96
C LEU A 98 -7.59 11.01 6.79
N VAL A 99 -7.16 11.90 5.91
CA VAL A 99 -5.73 12.17 5.64
C VAL A 99 -5.02 12.64 6.91
N VAL A 100 -5.66 13.54 7.66
CA VAL A 100 -5.13 14.03 8.94
C VAL A 100 -5.02 12.88 9.96
N ALA A 101 -6.05 12.04 10.08
CA ALA A 101 -6.04 10.89 10.99
C ALA A 101 -4.92 9.89 10.65
N ILE A 102 -4.69 9.60 9.37
CA ILE A 102 -3.60 8.71 8.92
C ILE A 102 -2.23 9.32 9.25
N PHE A 103 -2.05 10.62 9.02
CA PHE A 103 -0.81 11.32 9.35
C PHE A 103 -0.48 11.23 10.85
N PHE A 104 -1.46 11.52 11.71
CA PHE A 104 -1.28 11.40 13.16
C PHE A 104 -1.05 9.96 13.60
N THR A 105 -1.69 8.98 12.97
CA THR A 105 -1.45 7.56 13.28
C THR A 105 0.00 7.17 12.97
N GLY A 106 0.54 7.65 11.85
CA GLY A 106 1.96 7.48 11.52
C GLY A 106 2.91 8.15 12.51
N LEU A 107 2.55 9.35 13.00
CA LEU A 107 3.32 10.08 14.02
C LEU A 107 3.34 9.30 15.35
N VAL A 108 2.18 8.81 15.80
CA VAL A 108 2.09 7.96 17.00
C VAL A 108 2.98 6.73 16.85
N TYR A 109 2.94 6.06 15.70
CA TYR A 109 3.80 4.91 15.44
C TYR A 109 5.29 5.28 15.54
N LEU A 110 5.70 6.45 15.04
CA LEU A 110 7.07 6.93 15.12
C LEU A 110 7.50 7.19 16.57
N VAL A 111 6.62 7.77 17.40
CA VAL A 111 6.87 8.01 18.83
C VAL A 111 7.06 6.70 19.59
N PHE A 112 6.26 5.68 19.30
CA PHE A 112 6.39 4.36 19.96
C PHE A 112 7.53 3.50 19.41
N ALA A 113 8.01 3.78 18.19
CA ALA A 113 9.12 3.06 17.57
C ALA A 113 10.50 3.61 17.93
N GLY A 114 10.57 4.80 18.57
CA GLY A 114 11.78 5.36 19.18
C GLY A 114 11.98 4.85 20.60
#